data_AF-A0A0E0EVT7-F1
#
_entry.id   AF-A0A0E0EVT7-F1
#
_cell.length_a   1.000
_cell.length_b   1.000
_cell.length_c   1.000
_cell.angle_alpha   90.00
_cell.angle_beta   90.00
_cell.angle_gamma   90.00
#
_symmetry.space_group_name_H-M   'P 1'
#
loop_
_entity.id
_entity.type
_entity.pdbx_description
1 polymer ?
#
loop_
_entity_poly.entity_id
_entity_poly.type
_entity_poly.pdbx_seq_one_letter_code
_entity_poly.pdbx_strand_id
1 'polypeptide(L)'
;MSEVTAGHSSAAAESAPDDVLAEILLRLPPHPSFLSRASLVCNRWRRLARGPGFLRRLRAFHRTPPVLGFFHNSPDLPRFVPAEGVPGRVAAEAASLRRDGDDGMWWFVDCRHGRALLRSRDWADLLVWDPMTGDRRCITVPNQIQEGALDLNAAVFCAASGGGDQDCHSSPFHVVVVFTTGHGRVFACVYSSGIDAWGDPISTPVTSPCELYEEPPVLVGEALYWLLDGSRVLELEFGNQCLAPIDHPVENHAILKRNIRLVRMEDDDVLGLAFVKDFSLHLWAREVADDGASQWIPRRAIELDMILPLEGYRCRAMPIWICGFAEDGDVVFIRTVAGVFLVWLDTLKFKKVSGSLLMKTVYSYASFYVPNEIEGAEKGGEQRSRRDVE
;
A
#
# COMPACT_ATOMS: atom_id res chain seq x y z
N MET A 1 -12.76 55.02 36.23
CA MET A 1 -13.21 54.75 34.85
C MET A 1 -11.97 54.58 34.00
N SER A 2 -11.60 53.34 33.75
CA SER A 2 -10.59 52.95 32.76
C SER A 2 -11.05 51.62 32.21
N GLU A 3 -11.78 51.68 31.10
CA GLU A 3 -12.23 50.52 30.34
C GLU A 3 -11.03 49.82 29.72
N VAL A 4 -10.90 48.54 30.08
CA VAL A 4 -9.98 47.59 29.49
C VAL A 4 -10.54 47.18 28.14
N THR A 5 -9.88 47.57 27.06
CA THR A 5 -10.14 47.06 25.70
C THR A 5 -9.77 45.59 25.64
N ALA A 6 -10.76 44.71 25.81
CA ALA A 6 -10.63 43.29 25.58
C ALA A 6 -11.06 42.94 24.15
N GLY A 7 -10.21 42.18 23.45
CA GLY A 7 -10.65 41.16 22.49
C GLY A 7 -10.93 41.60 21.05
N HIS A 8 -9.88 41.79 20.23
CA HIS A 8 -10.01 41.76 18.76
C HIS A 8 -9.27 40.58 18.08
N SER A 9 -8.73 39.63 18.85
CA SER A 9 -7.88 38.57 18.27
C SER A 9 -8.64 37.29 17.86
N SER A 10 -9.90 37.11 18.28
CA SER A 10 -10.63 35.83 18.06
C SER A 10 -11.51 35.79 16.79
N ALA A 11 -11.76 36.93 16.13
CA ALA A 11 -12.79 37.04 15.10
C ALA A 11 -12.34 36.72 13.66
N ALA A 12 -11.03 36.62 13.40
CA ALA A 12 -10.51 36.55 12.02
C ALA A 12 -10.79 35.21 11.32
N ALA A 13 -10.72 34.08 12.04
CA ALA A 13 -11.00 32.76 11.45
C ALA A 13 -12.50 32.43 11.38
N GLU A 14 -13.32 33.05 12.24
CA GLU A 14 -14.78 32.85 12.24
C GLU A 14 -15.47 33.65 11.12
N SER A 15 -14.90 34.78 10.71
CA SER A 15 -15.43 35.68 9.66
C SER A 15 -14.93 35.39 8.24
N ALA A 16 -13.89 34.56 8.08
CA ALA A 16 -13.35 34.24 6.76
C ALA A 16 -14.37 33.48 5.88
N PRO A 17 -14.48 33.77 4.57
CA PRO A 17 -15.28 33.00 3.62
C PRO A 17 -14.90 31.52 3.52
N ASP A 18 -15.83 30.65 3.10
CA ASP A 18 -15.63 29.19 3.01
C ASP A 18 -14.52 28.80 2.03
N ASP A 19 -14.35 29.55 0.94
CA ASP A 19 -13.27 29.39 -0.04
C ASP A 19 -11.91 29.66 0.60
N VAL A 20 -11.78 30.74 1.38
CA VAL A 20 -10.54 31.07 2.11
C VAL A 20 -10.21 30.00 3.15
N LEU A 21 -11.21 29.55 3.92
CA LEU A 21 -11.03 28.46 4.87
C LEU A 21 -10.60 27.16 4.19
N ALA A 22 -11.20 26.83 3.05
CA ALA A 22 -10.81 25.66 2.27
C ALA A 22 -9.36 25.78 1.77
N GLU A 23 -8.92 26.95 1.29
CA GLU A 23 -7.52 27.17 0.88
C GLU A 23 -6.53 27.08 2.05
N ILE A 24 -6.93 27.49 3.26
CA ILE A 24 -6.11 27.29 4.47
C ILE A 24 -5.99 25.80 4.78
N LEU A 25 -7.11 25.06 4.79
CA LEU A 25 -7.13 23.62 5.06
C LEU A 25 -6.34 22.83 4.01
N LEU A 26 -6.39 23.26 2.74
CA LEU A 26 -5.70 22.63 1.62
C LEU A 26 -4.17 22.66 1.80
N ARG A 27 -3.65 23.76 2.37
CA ARG A 27 -2.21 23.98 2.60
C ARG A 27 -1.67 23.31 3.86
N LEU A 28 -2.52 22.69 4.68
CA LEU A 28 -2.05 21.86 5.79
C LEU A 28 -1.27 20.65 5.24
N PRO A 29 -0.32 20.09 6.01
CA PRO A 29 0.36 18.87 5.60
C PRO A 29 -0.65 17.76 5.29
N PRO A 30 -0.39 16.90 4.29
CA PRO A 30 -1.37 15.93 3.78
C PRO A 30 -1.75 14.86 4.80
N HIS A 31 -0.96 14.70 5.87
CA HIS A 31 -1.19 13.68 6.88
C HIS A 31 -2.59 13.84 7.53
N PRO A 32 -3.41 12.77 7.57
CA PRO A 32 -4.82 12.83 8.01
C PRO A 32 -5.05 13.43 9.40
N SER A 33 -4.06 13.39 10.28
CA SER A 33 -4.12 13.96 11.62
C SER A 33 -4.34 15.49 11.62
N PHE A 34 -3.82 16.22 10.62
CA PHE A 34 -3.98 17.68 10.54
C PHE A 34 -5.43 18.06 10.20
N LEU A 35 -6.00 17.44 9.17
CA LEU A 35 -7.42 17.64 8.81
C LEU A 35 -8.38 17.11 9.87
N SER A 36 -8.01 16.02 10.56
CA SER A 36 -8.78 15.52 11.70
C SER A 36 -8.84 16.55 12.83
N ARG A 37 -7.69 17.15 13.19
CA ARG A 37 -7.63 18.21 14.22
C ARG A 37 -8.40 19.46 13.78
N ALA A 38 -8.25 19.87 12.52
CA ALA A 38 -8.99 20.99 11.95
C ALA A 38 -10.51 20.77 12.00
N SER A 39 -10.97 19.54 11.76
CA SER A 39 -12.38 19.14 11.83
C SER A 39 -12.97 19.14 13.25
N LEU A 40 -12.13 19.22 14.28
CA LEU A 40 -12.55 19.33 15.68
C LEU A 40 -12.73 20.78 16.14
N VAL A 41 -12.28 21.77 15.35
CA VAL A 41 -12.39 23.20 15.70
C VAL A 41 -13.84 23.65 15.75
N CYS A 42 -14.62 23.40 14.68
CA CYS A 42 -16.05 23.69 14.64
C CYS A 42 -16.77 22.89 13.53
N ASN A 43 -18.10 22.87 13.57
CA ASN A 43 -18.92 22.19 12.56
C ASN A 43 -18.70 22.74 11.14
N ARG A 44 -18.38 24.03 11.00
CA ARG A 44 -18.10 24.65 9.70
C ARG A 44 -16.83 24.06 9.06
N TRP A 45 -15.74 24.01 9.81
CA TRP A 45 -14.47 23.41 9.35
C TRP A 45 -14.62 21.93 9.08
N ARG A 46 -15.36 21.21 9.95
CA ARG A 46 -15.71 19.80 9.72
C ARG A 46 -16.44 19.60 8.41
N ARG A 47 -17.47 20.39 8.10
CA ARG A 47 -18.22 20.27 6.83
C ARG A 47 -17.33 20.53 5.62
N LEU A 48 -16.46 21.54 5.67
CA LEU A 48 -15.54 21.85 4.58
C LEU A 48 -14.53 20.72 4.35
N ALA A 49 -13.86 20.25 5.41
CA ALA A 49 -12.86 19.18 5.34
C ALA A 49 -13.45 17.84 4.86
N ARG A 50 -14.76 17.64 5.02
CA ARG A 50 -15.50 16.45 4.56
C ARG A 50 -16.10 16.58 3.17
N GLY A 51 -16.12 17.78 2.59
CA GLY A 51 -16.75 18.01 1.30
C GLY A 51 -16.05 17.22 0.18
N PRO A 52 -16.79 16.46 -0.67
CA PRO A 52 -16.18 15.72 -1.77
C PRO A 52 -15.32 16.60 -2.70
N GLY A 53 -15.80 17.82 -2.98
CA GLY A 53 -15.05 18.80 -3.76
C GLY A 53 -13.77 19.30 -3.08
N PHE A 54 -13.72 19.34 -1.74
CA PHE A 54 -12.50 19.66 -1.00
C PHE A 54 -11.51 18.49 -1.02
N LEU A 55 -11.96 17.26 -0.74
CA LEU A 55 -11.10 16.07 -0.77
C LEU A 55 -10.48 15.84 -2.14
N ARG A 56 -11.25 16.11 -3.20
CA ARG A 56 -10.76 16.09 -4.57
C ARG A 56 -9.65 17.12 -4.82
N ARG A 57 -9.86 18.37 -4.38
CA ARG A 57 -8.81 19.41 -4.43
C ARG A 57 -7.58 19.04 -3.60
N LEU A 58 -7.78 18.43 -2.41
CA LEU A 58 -6.69 17.96 -1.55
C LEU A 58 -5.82 16.93 -2.25
N ARG A 59 -6.43 15.92 -2.89
CA ARG A 59 -5.72 14.92 -3.69
C ARG A 59 -4.99 15.56 -4.86
N ALA A 60 -5.64 16.44 -5.62
CA ALA A 60 -5.01 17.13 -6.74
C ALA A 60 -3.83 18.04 -6.31
N PHE A 61 -3.94 18.68 -5.14
CA PHE A 61 -2.92 19.59 -4.62
C PHE A 61 -1.69 18.84 -4.09
N HIS A 62 -1.90 17.78 -3.29
CA HIS A 62 -0.79 17.02 -2.67
C HIS A 62 -0.25 15.91 -3.57
N ARG A 63 -1.05 15.42 -4.52
CA ARG A 63 -0.77 14.31 -5.46
C ARG A 63 -0.53 12.97 -4.75
N THR A 64 0.58 12.86 -4.04
CA THR A 64 1.04 11.65 -3.36
C THR A 64 0.41 11.55 -1.96
N PRO A 65 -0.29 10.46 -1.64
CA PRO A 65 -0.83 10.24 -0.30
C PRO A 65 0.32 10.02 0.71
N PRO A 66 0.18 10.50 1.95
CA PRO A 66 1.19 10.28 2.98
C PRO A 66 1.18 8.83 3.45
N VAL A 67 2.37 8.25 3.64
CA VAL A 67 2.53 6.93 4.27
C VAL A 67 2.12 7.01 5.74
N LEU A 68 1.05 6.30 6.10
CA LEU A 68 0.50 6.30 7.46
C LEU A 68 1.16 5.24 8.33
N GLY A 69 1.73 4.21 7.72
CA GLY A 69 2.32 3.06 8.37
C GLY A 69 2.41 1.88 7.43
N PHE A 70 2.42 0.68 8.00
CA PHE A 70 2.50 -0.54 7.21
C PHE A 70 1.86 -1.73 7.94
N PHE A 71 1.38 -2.67 7.14
CA PHE A 71 0.93 -3.98 7.61
C PHE A 71 2.04 -5.03 7.49
N HIS A 72 1.89 -6.14 8.19
CA HIS A 72 2.80 -7.28 8.11
C HIS A 72 2.13 -8.56 8.64
N ASN A 73 2.79 -9.70 8.41
CA ASN A 73 2.29 -11.04 8.75
C ASN A 73 2.96 -11.69 9.99
N SER A 74 3.50 -10.89 10.91
CA SER A 74 4.16 -11.45 12.11
C SER A 74 3.11 -11.64 13.21
N PRO A 75 3.00 -12.84 13.81
CA PRO A 75 1.99 -13.11 14.83
C PRO A 75 2.23 -12.36 16.15
N ASP A 76 3.49 -11.98 16.43
CA ASP A 76 3.91 -11.42 17.72
C ASP A 76 3.79 -9.89 17.81
N LEU A 77 3.30 -9.23 16.76
CA LEU A 77 3.25 -7.78 16.67
C LEU A 77 1.85 -7.29 16.24
N PRO A 78 1.49 -6.04 16.55
CA PRO A 78 0.26 -5.44 16.05
C PRO A 78 0.23 -5.46 14.52
N ARG A 79 -0.86 -5.97 13.93
CA ARG A 79 -1.05 -6.10 12.47
C ARG A 79 -0.75 -4.82 11.67
N PHE A 80 -0.91 -3.65 12.29
CA PHE A 80 -0.55 -2.36 11.72
C PHE A 80 0.44 -1.60 12.61
N VAL A 81 1.55 -1.14 12.02
CA VAL A 81 2.55 -0.32 12.67
C VAL A 81 2.50 1.09 12.09
N PRO A 82 2.18 2.13 12.89
CA PRO A 82 2.14 3.50 12.41
C PRO A 82 3.53 4.04 12.07
N ALA A 83 3.60 4.82 11.00
CA ALA A 83 4.77 5.65 10.71
C ALA A 83 4.80 6.86 11.65
N GLU A 84 3.65 7.51 11.88
CA GLU A 84 3.51 8.68 12.76
C GLU A 84 2.20 8.68 13.57
N GLY A 85 2.27 9.17 14.81
CA GLY A 85 1.09 9.37 15.66
C GLY A 85 0.39 8.07 16.08
N VAL A 86 -0.81 8.22 16.64
CA VAL A 86 -1.65 7.07 17.04
C VAL A 86 -2.58 6.73 15.87
N PRO A 87 -2.46 5.55 15.25
CA PRO A 87 -3.31 5.13 14.15
C PRO A 87 -4.63 4.59 14.69
N GLY A 88 -5.43 5.45 15.32
CA GLY A 88 -6.57 5.02 16.13
C GLY A 88 -7.54 4.10 15.38
N ARG A 89 -7.91 4.45 14.13
CA ARG A 89 -8.88 3.68 13.34
C ARG A 89 -8.24 2.49 12.63
N VAL A 90 -7.20 2.73 11.83
CA VAL A 90 -6.56 1.68 11.02
C VAL A 90 -6.04 0.54 11.88
N ALA A 91 -5.42 0.83 13.03
CA ALA A 91 -4.95 -0.23 13.92
C ALA A 91 -6.09 -0.97 14.63
N ALA A 92 -7.18 -0.28 15.00
CA ALA A 92 -8.34 -0.92 15.60
C ALA A 92 -9.06 -1.84 14.60
N GLU A 93 -9.24 -1.39 13.36
CA GLU A 93 -9.81 -2.20 12.28
C GLU A 93 -8.90 -3.39 11.93
N ALA A 94 -7.58 -3.17 11.85
CA ALA A 94 -6.63 -4.25 11.63
C ALA A 94 -6.70 -5.32 12.73
N ALA A 95 -6.89 -4.91 14.00
CA ALA A 95 -7.02 -5.83 15.13
C ALA A 95 -8.34 -6.63 15.11
N SER A 96 -9.38 -6.14 14.42
CA SER A 96 -10.66 -6.83 14.26
C SER A 96 -10.71 -7.78 13.05
N LEU A 97 -9.64 -7.84 12.24
CA LEU A 97 -9.53 -8.78 11.12
C LEU A 97 -9.37 -10.22 11.63
N ARG A 98 -10.51 -10.89 11.79
CA ARG A 98 -10.60 -12.32 12.07
C ARG A 98 -11.18 -13.05 10.87
N ARG A 99 -10.77 -14.31 10.68
CA ARG A 99 -11.43 -15.24 9.75
C ARG A 99 -12.18 -16.25 10.60
N ASP A 100 -13.44 -16.51 10.26
CA ASP A 100 -14.24 -17.52 10.94
C ASP A 100 -13.74 -18.94 10.57
N GLY A 101 -13.61 -19.84 11.56
CA GLY A 101 -13.19 -21.24 11.37
C GLY A 101 -11.81 -21.61 11.91
N ASP A 102 -11.45 -22.90 11.82
CA ASP A 102 -10.24 -23.51 12.42
C ASP A 102 -8.91 -22.99 11.82
N ASP A 103 -8.94 -22.36 10.63
CA ASP A 103 -7.79 -21.76 9.93
C ASP A 103 -7.75 -20.21 10.04
N GLY A 104 -8.19 -19.68 11.19
CA GLY A 104 -8.71 -18.33 11.42
C GLY A 104 -7.81 -17.08 11.23
N MET A 105 -6.75 -17.12 10.40
CA MET A 105 -5.86 -15.96 10.19
C MET A 105 -5.79 -15.52 8.72
N TRP A 106 -6.11 -14.24 8.47
CA TRP A 106 -5.85 -13.57 7.20
C TRP A 106 -4.39 -13.17 7.05
N TRP A 107 -3.79 -13.40 5.88
CA TRP A 107 -2.41 -13.02 5.56
C TRP A 107 -2.41 -11.89 4.54
N PHE A 108 -1.71 -10.80 4.81
CA PHE A 108 -1.51 -9.72 3.85
C PHE A 108 -0.70 -10.20 2.64
N VAL A 109 -1.09 -9.76 1.46
CA VAL A 109 -0.44 -10.09 0.18
C VAL A 109 -0.02 -8.83 -0.56
N ASP A 110 -0.84 -7.77 -0.48
CA ASP A 110 -0.61 -6.54 -1.23
C ASP A 110 -1.34 -5.37 -0.56
N CYS A 111 -0.90 -4.15 -0.84
CA CYS A 111 -1.51 -2.93 -0.33
C CYS A 111 -1.28 -1.81 -1.33
N ARG A 112 -2.35 -1.33 -1.99
CA ARG A 112 -2.28 -0.37 -3.09
C ARG A 112 -3.55 0.46 -3.19
N HIS A 113 -3.44 1.72 -3.61
CA HIS A 113 -4.54 2.64 -3.82
C HIS A 113 -5.48 2.77 -2.60
N GLY A 114 -4.92 2.72 -1.38
CA GLY A 114 -5.68 2.79 -0.13
C GLY A 114 -6.45 1.50 0.23
N ARG A 115 -6.20 0.38 -0.45
CA ARG A 115 -6.80 -0.93 -0.15
C ARG A 115 -5.72 -1.94 0.22
N ALA A 116 -6.05 -2.83 1.16
CA ALA A 116 -5.24 -3.98 1.52
C ALA A 116 -5.86 -5.26 0.95
N LEU A 117 -5.03 -6.13 0.38
CA LEU A 117 -5.40 -7.46 -0.07
C LEU A 117 -4.86 -8.49 0.92
N LEU A 118 -5.75 -9.38 1.38
CA LEU A 118 -5.42 -10.49 2.24
C LEU A 118 -5.88 -11.81 1.63
N ARG A 119 -5.29 -12.91 2.06
CA ARG A 119 -5.66 -14.27 1.67
C ARG A 119 -5.92 -15.16 2.86
N SER A 120 -6.72 -16.19 2.63
CA SER A 120 -6.78 -17.36 3.48
C SER A 120 -5.49 -18.19 3.40
N ARG A 121 -5.31 -19.10 4.37
CA ARG A 121 -4.15 -20.00 4.40
C ARG A 121 -4.04 -20.86 3.14
N ASP A 122 -5.17 -21.39 2.70
CA ASP A 122 -5.38 -22.29 1.56
C ASP A 122 -5.54 -21.56 0.21
N TRP A 123 -5.48 -20.23 0.19
CA TRP A 123 -5.79 -19.40 -0.98
C TRP A 123 -7.21 -19.58 -1.54
N ALA A 124 -8.12 -20.21 -0.79
CA ALA A 124 -9.52 -20.36 -1.17
C ALA A 124 -10.28 -19.04 -1.27
N ASP A 125 -9.94 -18.10 -0.38
CA ASP A 125 -10.59 -16.81 -0.27
C ASP A 125 -9.56 -15.68 -0.26
N LEU A 126 -9.89 -14.61 -0.98
CA LEU A 126 -9.21 -13.33 -0.91
C LEU A 126 -10.13 -12.30 -0.26
N LEU A 127 -9.55 -11.43 0.56
CA LEU A 127 -10.24 -10.33 1.21
C LEU A 127 -9.64 -9.02 0.73
N VAL A 128 -10.42 -8.23 0.01
CA VAL A 128 -10.11 -6.82 -0.23
C VAL A 128 -10.71 -5.99 0.89
N TRP A 129 -9.87 -5.27 1.60
CA TRP A 129 -10.22 -4.47 2.77
C TRP A 129 -9.80 -3.02 2.57
N ASP A 130 -10.70 -2.09 2.87
CA ASP A 130 -10.42 -0.67 2.98
C ASP A 130 -10.18 -0.31 4.47
N PRO A 131 -8.94 -0.02 4.88
CA PRO A 131 -8.65 0.31 6.27
C PRO A 131 -9.18 1.67 6.74
N MET A 132 -9.47 2.60 5.82
CA MET A 132 -10.07 3.88 6.17
C MET A 132 -11.56 3.75 6.42
N THR A 133 -12.29 3.03 5.55
CA THR A 133 -13.75 2.94 5.64
C THR A 133 -14.20 1.77 6.52
N GLY A 134 -13.42 0.69 6.58
CA GLY A 134 -13.78 -0.58 7.20
C GLY A 134 -14.47 -1.54 6.23
N ASP A 135 -14.67 -1.15 4.98
CA ASP A 135 -15.34 -1.98 3.97
C ASP A 135 -14.51 -3.21 3.63
N ARG A 136 -15.20 -4.34 3.47
CA ARG A 136 -14.61 -5.67 3.28
C ARG A 136 -15.35 -6.38 2.16
N ARG A 137 -14.61 -6.94 1.19
CA ARG A 137 -15.16 -7.78 0.12
C ARG A 137 -14.37 -9.09 0.06
N CYS A 138 -15.07 -10.18 0.36
CA CYS A 138 -14.52 -11.53 0.21
C CYS A 138 -14.73 -12.02 -1.22
N ILE A 139 -13.73 -12.67 -1.79
CA ILE A 139 -13.69 -13.16 -3.17
C ILE A 139 -13.22 -14.60 -3.12
N THR A 140 -14.06 -15.53 -3.54
CA THR A 140 -13.66 -16.93 -3.66
C THR A 140 -12.82 -17.12 -4.91
N VAL A 141 -11.66 -17.75 -4.73
CA VAL A 141 -10.74 -18.10 -5.82
C VAL A 141 -11.25 -19.38 -6.50
N PRO A 142 -11.32 -19.45 -7.84
CA PRO A 142 -11.76 -20.66 -8.54
C PRO A 142 -10.87 -21.87 -8.23
N ASN A 143 -11.49 -23.04 -8.00
CA ASN A 143 -10.75 -24.29 -7.73
C ASN A 143 -9.72 -24.64 -8.79
N GLN A 144 -9.97 -24.27 -10.06
CA GLN A 144 -9.06 -24.48 -11.18
C GLN A 144 -7.70 -23.78 -10.98
N ILE A 145 -7.67 -22.68 -10.22
CA ILE A 145 -6.44 -21.97 -9.84
C ILE A 145 -5.74 -22.71 -8.70
N GLN A 146 -6.49 -23.31 -7.77
CA GLN A 146 -5.95 -23.93 -6.56
C GLN A 146 -5.42 -25.36 -6.78
N GLU A 147 -6.18 -26.21 -7.47
CA GLU A 147 -5.94 -27.66 -7.54
C GLU A 147 -4.65 -28.06 -8.30
N GLY A 148 -4.01 -27.11 -9.00
CA GLY A 148 -2.77 -27.35 -9.76
C GLY A 148 -1.65 -26.33 -9.51
N ALA A 149 -1.86 -25.36 -8.63
CA ALA A 149 -0.87 -24.33 -8.35
C ALA A 149 0.22 -24.84 -7.41
N LEU A 150 1.47 -24.57 -7.76
CA LEU A 150 2.63 -24.78 -6.89
C LEU A 150 2.86 -23.56 -6.01
N ASP A 151 2.87 -22.37 -6.62
CA ASP A 151 2.97 -21.09 -5.95
C ASP A 151 1.85 -20.15 -6.42
N LEU A 152 1.45 -19.24 -5.53
CA LEU A 152 0.49 -18.18 -5.82
C LEU A 152 0.98 -16.84 -5.27
N ASN A 153 0.69 -15.77 -6.00
CA ASN A 153 0.76 -14.39 -5.53
C ASN A 153 -0.47 -13.64 -6.08
N ALA A 154 -0.82 -12.51 -5.47
CA ALA A 154 -1.93 -11.70 -5.92
C ALA A 154 -1.67 -10.20 -5.75
N ALA A 155 -2.45 -9.40 -6.47
CA ALA A 155 -2.39 -7.94 -6.41
C ALA A 155 -3.79 -7.35 -6.44
N VAL A 156 -3.98 -6.22 -5.77
CA VAL A 156 -5.18 -5.38 -5.91
C VAL A 156 -4.81 -4.07 -6.58
N PHE A 157 -5.67 -3.60 -7.48
CA PHE A 157 -5.54 -2.26 -8.07
C PHE A 157 -6.92 -1.71 -8.45
N CYS A 158 -7.03 -0.39 -8.55
CA CYS A 158 -8.30 0.25 -8.90
C CYS A 158 -8.44 0.35 -10.43
N ALA A 159 -9.67 0.24 -10.94
CA ALA A 159 -9.95 0.32 -12.38
C ALA A 159 -9.76 1.73 -12.97
N ALA A 160 -9.68 2.76 -12.12
CA ALA A 160 -9.53 4.15 -12.52
C ALA A 160 -8.06 4.47 -12.86
N SER A 161 -7.48 3.74 -13.82
CA SER A 161 -6.18 4.05 -14.41
C SER A 161 -6.41 5.00 -15.59
N GLY A 162 -6.65 6.28 -15.29
CA GLY A 162 -6.93 7.28 -16.32
C GLY A 162 -7.34 8.64 -15.77
N GLY A 163 -6.40 9.37 -15.16
CA GLY A 163 -6.59 10.77 -14.75
C GLY A 163 -6.85 10.95 -13.25
N GLY A 164 -5.92 11.64 -12.58
CA GLY A 164 -5.86 11.80 -11.12
C GLY A 164 -6.92 12.71 -10.49
N ASP A 165 -8.19 12.34 -10.58
CA ASP A 165 -9.30 13.07 -9.94
C ASP A 165 -10.30 12.17 -9.16
N GLN A 166 -10.21 10.84 -9.29
CA GLN A 166 -11.19 9.92 -8.70
C GLN A 166 -10.72 9.25 -7.41
N ASP A 167 -11.68 9.08 -6.50
CA ASP A 167 -11.50 8.42 -5.22
C ASP A 167 -11.41 6.90 -5.40
N CYS A 168 -10.19 6.36 -5.34
CA CYS A 168 -9.92 4.92 -5.43
C CYS A 168 -10.68 4.08 -4.40
N HIS A 169 -11.10 4.67 -3.27
CA HIS A 169 -11.87 3.97 -2.25
C HIS A 169 -13.30 3.64 -2.72
N SER A 170 -13.87 4.46 -3.62
CA SER A 170 -15.23 4.29 -4.14
C SER A 170 -15.31 3.63 -5.52
N SER A 171 -14.18 3.50 -6.21
CA SER A 171 -14.14 2.94 -7.57
C SER A 171 -14.19 1.41 -7.56
N PRO A 172 -14.63 0.80 -8.67
CA PRO A 172 -14.40 -0.62 -8.90
C PRO A 172 -12.90 -0.93 -8.86
N PHE A 173 -12.58 -2.13 -8.39
CA PHE A 173 -11.22 -2.62 -8.29
C PHE A 173 -11.09 -3.96 -9.01
N HIS A 174 -9.85 -4.33 -9.28
CA HIS A 174 -9.47 -5.60 -9.83
C HIS A 174 -8.56 -6.33 -8.86
N VAL A 175 -8.63 -7.66 -8.88
CA VAL A 175 -7.69 -8.54 -8.19
C VAL A 175 -7.06 -9.45 -9.22
N VAL A 176 -5.74 -9.45 -9.31
CA VAL A 176 -5.00 -10.40 -10.15
C VAL A 176 -4.46 -11.49 -9.25
N VAL A 177 -4.65 -12.75 -9.64
CA VAL A 177 -3.95 -13.90 -9.06
C VAL A 177 -3.00 -14.44 -10.12
N VAL A 178 -1.72 -14.53 -9.76
CA VAL A 178 -0.67 -15.16 -10.56
C VAL A 178 -0.28 -16.47 -9.90
N PHE A 179 -0.16 -17.52 -10.69
CA PHE A 179 0.17 -18.85 -10.17
C PHE A 179 1.04 -19.65 -11.14
N THR A 180 1.88 -20.51 -10.58
CA THR A 180 2.76 -21.42 -11.33
C THR A 180 2.20 -22.84 -11.28
N THR A 181 2.43 -23.62 -12.33
CA THR A 181 2.08 -25.04 -12.35
C THR A 181 3.32 -25.87 -12.68
N GLY A 182 3.30 -27.17 -12.36
CA GLY A 182 4.41 -28.08 -12.65
C GLY A 182 4.77 -28.25 -14.14
N HIS A 183 3.97 -27.68 -15.06
CA HIS A 183 4.15 -27.80 -16.50
C HIS A 183 5.03 -26.71 -17.14
N GLY A 184 5.75 -25.91 -16.34
CA GLY A 184 6.62 -24.85 -16.88
C GLY A 184 5.83 -23.72 -17.53
N ARG A 185 4.67 -23.38 -16.97
CA ARG A 185 3.85 -22.24 -17.38
C ARG A 185 3.47 -21.41 -16.17
N VAL A 186 3.38 -20.11 -16.38
CA VAL A 186 2.82 -19.15 -15.43
C VAL A 186 1.48 -18.69 -15.96
N PHE A 187 0.52 -18.56 -15.05
CA PHE A 187 -0.84 -18.15 -15.33
C PHE A 187 -1.19 -16.90 -14.55
N ALA A 188 -2.08 -16.09 -15.12
CA ALA A 188 -2.70 -14.95 -14.45
C ALA A 188 -4.20 -15.00 -14.68
N CYS A 189 -4.99 -14.73 -13.64
CA CYS A 189 -6.44 -14.61 -13.72
C CYS A 189 -6.86 -13.32 -13.03
N VAL A 190 -7.79 -12.58 -13.64
CA VAL A 190 -8.20 -11.25 -13.17
C VAL A 190 -9.66 -11.29 -12.75
N TYR A 191 -9.92 -10.97 -11.50
CA TYR A 191 -11.25 -10.68 -10.99
C TYR A 191 -11.56 -9.19 -11.15
N SER A 192 -12.79 -8.87 -11.57
CA SER A 192 -13.29 -7.49 -11.63
C SER A 192 -14.46 -7.30 -10.68
N SER A 193 -14.34 -6.34 -9.77
CA SER A 193 -15.39 -6.04 -8.79
C SER A 193 -16.63 -5.39 -9.42
N GLY A 194 -16.51 -4.85 -10.64
CA GLY A 194 -17.59 -4.17 -11.36
C GLY A 194 -18.59 -5.13 -11.99
N ILE A 195 -18.13 -6.29 -12.45
CA ILE A 195 -18.97 -7.37 -12.98
C ILE A 195 -19.07 -8.58 -12.04
N ASP A 196 -18.33 -8.55 -10.93
CA ASP A 196 -18.28 -9.61 -9.91
C ASP A 196 -17.91 -10.99 -10.47
N ALA A 197 -16.93 -11.01 -11.39
CA ALA A 197 -16.53 -12.23 -12.10
C ALA A 197 -15.02 -12.28 -12.33
N TRP A 198 -14.52 -13.52 -12.43
CA TRP A 198 -13.18 -13.82 -12.92
C TRP A 198 -13.18 -13.87 -14.45
N GLY A 199 -12.15 -13.32 -15.06
CA GLY A 199 -11.86 -13.48 -16.48
C GLY A 199 -11.16 -14.80 -16.78
N ASP A 200 -11.00 -15.09 -18.07
CA ASP A 200 -10.29 -16.29 -18.52
C ASP A 200 -8.80 -16.26 -18.10
N PRO A 201 -8.20 -17.42 -17.79
CA PRO A 201 -6.80 -17.48 -17.41
C PRO A 201 -5.89 -17.18 -18.62
N ILE A 202 -5.00 -16.22 -18.44
CA ILE A 202 -3.92 -15.88 -19.37
C ILE A 202 -2.71 -16.72 -19.00
N SER A 203 -1.92 -17.18 -19.97
CA SER A 203 -0.73 -17.98 -19.67
C SER A 203 0.44 -17.71 -20.60
N THR A 204 1.63 -17.93 -20.09
CA THR A 204 2.88 -17.82 -20.84
C THR A 204 3.83 -18.96 -20.48
N PRO A 205 4.56 -19.54 -21.44
CA PRO A 205 5.57 -20.55 -21.14
C PRO A 205 6.77 -19.93 -20.43
N VAL A 206 7.38 -20.67 -19.51
CA VAL A 206 8.66 -20.31 -18.90
C VAL A 206 9.72 -21.36 -19.23
N THR A 207 10.95 -20.91 -19.42
CA THR A 207 12.08 -21.74 -19.86
C THR A 207 12.52 -22.79 -18.84
N SER A 208 12.13 -22.63 -17.58
CA SER A 208 12.41 -23.55 -16.47
C SER A 208 11.36 -23.38 -15.37
N PRO A 209 11.18 -24.37 -14.47
CA PRO A 209 10.38 -24.18 -13.27
C PRO A 209 10.77 -22.90 -12.53
N CYS A 210 9.79 -22.16 -12.03
CA CYS A 210 9.96 -20.87 -11.38
C CYS A 210 9.13 -20.78 -10.10
N GLU A 211 9.70 -20.19 -9.06
CA GLU A 211 9.05 -19.84 -7.80
C GLU A 211 8.55 -18.39 -7.85
N LEU A 212 7.29 -18.18 -7.46
CA LEU A 212 6.76 -16.83 -7.18
C LEU A 212 7.27 -16.35 -5.83
N TYR A 213 7.87 -15.17 -5.79
CA TYR A 213 8.25 -14.57 -4.52
C TYR A 213 6.99 -14.03 -3.82
N GLU A 214 6.91 -14.19 -2.49
CA GLU A 214 5.81 -13.67 -1.67
C GLU A 214 5.82 -12.13 -1.51
N GLU A 215 6.74 -11.43 -2.18
CA GLU A 215 6.83 -9.98 -2.11
C GLU A 215 5.71 -9.33 -2.95
N PRO A 216 5.20 -8.15 -2.54
CA PRO A 216 4.20 -7.43 -3.33
C PRO A 216 4.72 -7.13 -4.74
N PRO A 217 3.87 -7.23 -5.77
CA PRO A 217 4.21 -6.75 -7.10
C PRO A 217 4.27 -5.22 -7.13
N VAL A 218 4.83 -4.68 -8.22
CA VAL A 218 4.78 -3.25 -8.50
C VAL A 218 3.85 -2.95 -9.67
N LEU A 219 3.09 -1.87 -9.56
CA LEU A 219 2.28 -1.33 -10.66
C LEU A 219 3.04 -0.15 -11.26
N VAL A 220 3.29 -0.19 -12.57
CA VAL A 220 3.94 0.89 -13.33
C VAL A 220 3.17 1.08 -14.63
N GLY A 221 2.71 2.30 -14.89
CA GLY A 221 1.78 2.57 -15.98
C GLY A 221 0.54 1.66 -15.91
N GLU A 222 0.30 0.89 -16.98
CA GLU A 222 -0.82 -0.06 -17.10
C GLU A 222 -0.38 -1.54 -16.99
N ALA A 223 0.71 -1.80 -16.27
CA ALA A 223 1.22 -3.16 -16.10
C ALA A 223 1.64 -3.46 -14.65
N LEU A 224 1.39 -4.70 -14.23
CA LEU A 224 1.90 -5.25 -12.97
C LEU A 224 3.12 -6.11 -13.21
N TYR A 225 4.07 -6.06 -12.28
CA TYR A 225 5.32 -6.77 -12.37
C TYR A 225 5.61 -7.59 -11.11
N TRP A 226 5.94 -8.88 -11.28
CA TRP A 226 6.33 -9.81 -10.21
C TRP A 226 7.77 -10.26 -10.37
N LEU A 227 8.45 -10.50 -9.25
CA LEU A 227 9.74 -11.18 -9.24
C LEU A 227 9.52 -12.70 -9.25
N LEU A 228 10.22 -13.37 -10.17
CA LEU A 228 10.33 -14.81 -10.28
C LEU A 228 11.77 -15.23 -9.94
N ASP A 229 11.95 -16.21 -9.05
CA ASP A 229 13.24 -16.83 -8.67
C ASP A 229 14.36 -15.85 -8.22
N GLY A 230 14.02 -14.59 -7.96
CA GLY A 230 14.95 -13.53 -7.64
C GLY A 230 15.84 -13.08 -8.80
N SER A 231 15.57 -13.52 -10.03
CA SER A 231 16.37 -13.17 -11.21
C SER A 231 15.56 -13.14 -12.51
N ARG A 232 14.23 -13.08 -12.45
CA ARG A 232 13.34 -12.95 -13.60
C ARG A 232 12.20 -12.02 -13.21
N VAL A 233 11.64 -11.29 -14.17
CA VAL A 233 10.47 -10.44 -13.95
C VAL A 233 9.33 -10.96 -14.82
N LEU A 234 8.13 -11.00 -14.28
CA LEU A 234 6.91 -11.30 -15.02
C LEU A 234 6.09 -10.04 -15.15
N GLU A 235 5.69 -9.69 -16.35
CA GLU A 235 4.84 -8.55 -16.68
C GLU A 235 3.44 -9.03 -17.06
N LEU A 236 2.42 -8.38 -16.49
CA LEU A 236 1.04 -8.47 -16.94
C LEU A 236 0.57 -7.09 -17.39
N GLU A 237 0.40 -6.91 -18.69
CA GLU A 237 -0.17 -5.71 -19.30
C GLU A 237 -1.70 -5.83 -19.38
N PHE A 238 -2.43 -4.85 -18.84
CA PHE A 238 -3.88 -4.94 -18.76
C PHE A 238 -4.59 -4.70 -20.08
N GLY A 239 -4.13 -3.73 -20.88
CA GLY A 239 -4.79 -3.33 -22.13
C GLY A 239 -4.90 -4.48 -23.13
N ASN A 240 -3.81 -5.24 -23.29
CA ASN A 240 -3.75 -6.39 -24.19
C ASN A 240 -3.97 -7.73 -23.47
N GLN A 241 -4.13 -7.72 -22.15
CA GLN A 241 -4.17 -8.92 -21.31
C GLN A 241 -2.98 -9.86 -21.61
N CYS A 242 -1.79 -9.27 -21.74
CA CYS A 242 -0.59 -9.98 -22.14
C CYS A 242 0.26 -10.33 -20.93
N LEU A 243 0.64 -11.61 -20.80
CA LEU A 243 1.53 -12.10 -19.75
C LEU A 243 2.87 -12.49 -20.39
N ALA A 244 3.96 -11.83 -20.00
CA ALA A 244 5.27 -12.03 -20.59
C ALA A 244 6.40 -12.03 -19.55
N PRO A 245 7.40 -12.90 -19.69
CA PRO A 245 8.63 -12.76 -18.93
C PRO A 245 9.47 -11.60 -19.50
N ILE A 246 10.10 -10.84 -18.61
CA ILE A 246 11.08 -9.80 -18.92
C ILE A 246 12.46 -10.25 -18.45
N ASP A 247 13.47 -9.88 -19.24
CA ASP A 247 14.87 -10.06 -18.88
C ASP A 247 15.24 -9.27 -17.62
N HIS A 248 15.75 -9.99 -16.64
CA HIS A 248 16.32 -9.42 -15.42
C HIS A 248 17.72 -8.87 -15.69
N PRO A 249 18.18 -7.84 -14.95
CA PRO A 249 19.56 -7.38 -15.08
C PRO A 249 20.56 -8.51 -14.76
N VAL A 250 21.59 -8.62 -15.59
CA VAL A 250 22.53 -9.74 -15.58
C VAL A 250 23.20 -9.98 -14.20
N GLU A 251 23.37 -11.26 -13.90
CA GLU A 251 24.00 -11.93 -12.76
C GLU A 251 24.88 -11.08 -11.82
N ASN A 252 24.41 -10.88 -10.59
CA ASN A 252 25.28 -10.49 -9.48
C ASN A 252 25.19 -11.51 -8.35
N HIS A 253 26.15 -12.45 -8.35
CA HIS A 253 26.35 -13.46 -7.30
C HIS A 253 26.58 -12.87 -5.89
N ALA A 254 26.80 -11.55 -5.80
CA ALA A 254 26.99 -10.81 -4.55
C ALA A 254 25.67 -10.32 -3.92
N ILE A 255 24.53 -10.39 -4.62
CA ILE A 255 23.24 -10.00 -4.04
C ILE A 255 22.72 -11.18 -3.23
N LEU A 256 22.34 -10.91 -1.98
CA LEU A 256 21.62 -11.89 -1.17
C LEU A 256 20.33 -12.25 -1.90
N LYS A 257 20.27 -13.48 -2.44
CA LYS A 257 19.07 -14.03 -3.07
C LYS A 257 17.89 -13.74 -2.12
N ARG A 258 16.88 -13.00 -2.61
CA ARG A 258 15.68 -12.51 -1.89
C ARG A 258 15.71 -11.10 -1.29
N ASN A 259 16.82 -10.37 -1.35
CA ASN A 259 16.90 -8.96 -0.93
C ASN A 259 16.86 -7.99 -2.12
N ILE A 260 15.95 -8.27 -3.05
CA ILE A 260 15.69 -7.50 -4.26
C ILE A 260 14.20 -7.14 -4.24
N ARG A 261 13.85 -5.93 -4.66
CA ARG A 261 12.47 -5.48 -4.82
C ARG A 261 12.30 -4.80 -6.17
N LEU A 262 11.15 -5.00 -6.79
CA LEU A 262 10.70 -4.11 -7.86
C LEU A 262 10.17 -2.83 -7.23
N VAL A 263 10.38 -1.71 -7.89
CA VAL A 263 10.00 -0.39 -7.41
C VAL A 263 9.54 0.48 -8.57
N ARG A 264 8.58 1.36 -8.33
CA ARG A 264 8.16 2.36 -9.30
C ARG A 264 9.12 3.55 -9.17
N MET A 265 9.79 3.94 -10.25
CA MET A 265 10.73 5.06 -10.23
C MET A 265 9.98 6.37 -10.45
N GLU A 266 10.21 7.35 -9.57
CA GLU A 266 9.47 8.62 -9.54
C GLU A 266 9.69 9.48 -10.78
N ASP A 267 10.92 9.54 -11.29
CA ASP A 267 11.31 10.52 -12.31
C ASP A 267 10.66 10.30 -13.69
N ASP A 268 10.22 9.07 -13.99
CA ASP A 268 9.79 8.69 -15.35
C ASP A 268 8.58 7.72 -15.41
N ASP A 269 7.96 7.36 -14.27
CA ASP A 269 6.97 6.25 -14.18
C ASP A 269 7.51 4.95 -14.82
N VAL A 270 8.77 4.64 -14.51
CA VAL A 270 9.52 3.53 -15.09
C VAL A 270 9.70 2.40 -14.08
N LEU A 271 9.72 1.16 -14.57
CA LEU A 271 10.01 -0.02 -13.76
C LEU A 271 11.44 0.05 -13.22
N GLY A 272 11.58 -0.03 -11.92
CA GLY A 272 12.86 -0.05 -11.23
C GLY A 272 13.15 -1.36 -10.50
N LEU A 273 14.43 -1.58 -10.23
CA LEU A 273 14.94 -2.67 -9.42
C LEU A 273 15.77 -2.08 -8.27
N ALA A 274 15.41 -2.45 -7.05
CA ALA A 274 16.10 -2.09 -5.84
C ALA A 274 16.78 -3.31 -5.23
N PHE A 275 18.06 -3.18 -4.86
CA PHE A 275 18.78 -4.24 -4.17
C PHE A 275 19.84 -3.66 -3.23
N VAL A 276 20.19 -4.42 -2.20
CA VAL A 276 21.31 -4.07 -1.32
C VAL A 276 22.55 -4.85 -1.71
N LYS A 277 23.65 -4.12 -1.87
CA LYS A 277 24.99 -4.68 -1.99
C LYS A 277 25.86 -4.04 -0.93
N ASP A 278 26.55 -4.88 -0.15
CA ASP A 278 27.31 -4.46 1.03
C ASP A 278 26.42 -3.67 2.01
N PHE A 279 26.59 -2.35 2.09
CA PHE A 279 25.75 -1.44 2.88
C PHE A 279 25.08 -0.35 2.05
N SER A 280 25.04 -0.52 0.73
CA SER A 280 24.46 0.44 -0.19
C SER A 280 23.15 -0.08 -0.80
N LEU A 281 22.12 0.77 -0.79
CA LEU A 281 20.90 0.56 -1.58
C LEU A 281 21.15 1.06 -3.00
N HIS A 282 21.04 0.16 -3.97
CA HIS A 282 21.14 0.48 -5.39
C HIS A 282 19.75 0.49 -6.02
N LEU A 283 19.47 1.51 -6.82
CA LEU A 283 18.24 1.69 -7.59
C LEU A 283 18.60 1.76 -9.08
N TRP A 284 18.07 0.81 -9.85
CA TRP A 284 18.25 0.70 -11.29
C TRP A 284 16.90 0.94 -11.95
N ALA A 285 16.87 1.58 -13.11
CA ALA A 285 15.66 1.79 -13.90
C ALA A 285 15.74 0.97 -15.20
N ARG A 286 14.60 0.47 -15.68
CA ARG A 286 14.49 -0.24 -16.95
C ARG A 286 14.08 0.73 -18.05
N GLU A 287 15.02 1.13 -18.88
CA GLU A 287 14.81 2.09 -19.95
C GLU A 287 14.96 1.47 -21.33
N VAL A 288 14.40 2.14 -22.34
CA VAL A 288 14.61 1.77 -23.74
C VAL A 288 15.85 2.51 -24.23
N ALA A 289 16.89 1.79 -24.62
CA ALA A 289 18.09 2.35 -25.21
C ALA A 289 17.82 2.90 -26.63
N ASP A 290 18.75 3.68 -27.18
CA ASP A 290 18.64 4.31 -28.51
C ASP A 290 18.44 3.30 -29.65
N ASP A 291 18.86 2.04 -29.46
CA ASP A 291 18.68 0.93 -30.39
C ASP A 291 17.32 0.23 -30.28
N GLY A 292 16.45 0.69 -29.35
CA GLY A 292 15.14 0.13 -29.06
C GLY A 292 15.16 -1.04 -28.08
N ALA A 293 16.32 -1.47 -27.58
CA ALA A 293 16.41 -2.56 -26.60
C ALA A 293 16.14 -2.06 -25.18
N SER A 294 15.36 -2.81 -24.38
CA SER A 294 15.19 -2.50 -22.96
C SER A 294 16.44 -2.90 -22.17
N GLN A 295 17.03 -1.95 -21.46
CA GLN A 295 18.22 -2.15 -20.63
C GLN A 295 18.00 -1.63 -19.22
N TRP A 296 18.68 -2.26 -18.26
CA TRP A 296 18.65 -1.82 -16.87
C TRP A 296 19.83 -0.89 -16.61
N ILE A 297 19.54 0.36 -16.25
CA ILE A 297 20.51 1.44 -16.09
C ILE A 297 20.61 1.80 -14.60
N PRO A 298 21.81 1.81 -14.00
CA PRO A 298 22.00 2.29 -12.64
C PRO A 298 21.64 3.77 -12.54
N ARG A 299 20.67 4.12 -11.69
CA ARG A 299 20.22 5.52 -11.49
C ARG A 299 20.77 6.11 -10.20
N ARG A 300 20.75 5.34 -9.11
CA ARG A 300 21.12 5.85 -7.78
C ARG A 300 21.76 4.78 -6.91
N ALA A 301 22.72 5.19 -6.09
CA ALA A 301 23.27 4.40 -5.00
C ALA A 301 23.25 5.23 -3.73
N ILE A 302 22.81 4.64 -2.61
CA ILE A 302 22.66 5.31 -1.32
C ILE A 302 23.43 4.49 -0.28
N GLU A 303 24.47 5.08 0.30
CA GLU A 303 25.26 4.49 1.39
C GLU A 303 24.44 4.49 2.68
N LEU A 304 23.82 3.36 3.01
CA LEU A 304 22.89 3.27 4.14
C LEU A 304 23.63 3.33 5.49
N ASP A 305 24.90 2.98 5.53
CA ASP A 305 25.77 3.10 6.71
C ASP A 305 26.12 4.55 7.05
N MET A 306 26.04 5.47 6.09
CA MET A 306 26.22 6.89 6.32
C MET A 306 24.97 7.59 6.87
N ILE A 307 23.79 6.99 6.68
CA ILE A 307 22.52 7.58 7.11
C ILE A 307 21.89 6.84 8.30
N LEU A 308 21.94 5.51 8.36
CA LEU A 308 21.30 4.73 9.41
C LEU A 308 22.27 4.42 10.56
N PRO A 309 21.80 4.39 11.81
CA PRO A 309 22.62 3.97 12.94
C PRO A 309 22.82 2.46 12.88
N LEU A 310 23.92 2.03 12.27
CA LEU A 310 24.32 0.62 12.13
C LEU A 310 25.30 0.17 13.23
N GLU A 311 25.39 0.89 14.36
CA GLU A 311 26.37 0.64 15.42
C GLU A 311 26.37 -0.82 15.90
N GLY A 312 27.58 -1.38 16.06
CA GLY A 312 27.77 -2.72 16.67
C GLY A 312 28.26 -3.82 15.73
N TYR A 313 28.97 -3.50 14.64
CA TYR A 313 29.65 -4.48 13.78
C TYR A 313 30.73 -5.28 14.53
N ARG A 314 30.31 -6.31 15.26
CA ARG A 314 31.14 -7.46 15.62
C ARG A 314 30.62 -8.78 15.06
N CYS A 315 29.45 -8.78 14.41
CA CYS A 315 28.86 -9.98 13.80
C CYS A 315 28.64 -9.77 12.30
N ARG A 316 29.35 -10.55 11.48
CA ARG A 316 29.29 -10.61 10.00
C ARG A 316 27.95 -11.15 9.44
N ALA A 317 26.85 -11.12 10.18
CA ALA A 317 25.74 -12.05 9.96
C ALA A 317 24.33 -11.46 9.77
N MET A 318 24.05 -10.19 10.10
CA MET A 318 22.74 -9.61 9.78
C MET A 318 22.86 -8.57 8.66
N PRO A 319 22.48 -8.95 7.42
CA PRO A 319 22.46 -8.00 6.32
C PRO A 319 21.31 -7.01 6.47
N ILE A 320 21.56 -5.78 6.03
CA ILE A 320 20.52 -4.80 5.75
C ILE A 320 19.49 -5.45 4.83
N TRP A 321 18.21 -5.33 5.15
CA TRP A 321 17.12 -5.97 4.41
C TRP A 321 16.08 -4.95 3.95
N ILE A 322 15.69 -5.02 2.68
CA ILE A 322 14.60 -4.21 2.13
C ILE A 322 13.27 -4.90 2.49
N CYS A 323 12.53 -4.31 3.41
CA CYS A 323 11.23 -4.84 3.81
C CYS A 323 10.14 -4.56 2.78
N GLY A 324 10.20 -3.42 2.09
CA GLY A 324 9.21 -2.99 1.12
C GLY A 324 9.36 -1.51 0.75
N PHE A 325 8.60 -1.08 -0.24
CA PHE A 325 8.52 0.31 -0.70
C PHE A 325 7.11 0.86 -0.49
N ALA A 326 6.99 2.18 -0.40
CA ALA A 326 5.73 2.87 -0.66
C ALA A 326 5.31 2.69 -2.12
N GLU A 327 4.01 2.79 -2.37
CA GLU A 327 3.42 2.64 -3.71
C GLU A 327 4.08 3.53 -4.77
N ASP A 328 4.38 4.78 -4.40
CA ASP A 328 5.02 5.76 -5.29
C ASP A 328 6.54 5.63 -5.37
N GLY A 329 7.14 4.71 -4.61
CA GLY A 329 8.57 4.42 -4.63
C GLY A 329 9.47 5.43 -3.90
N ASP A 330 8.92 6.52 -3.38
CA ASP A 330 9.61 7.61 -2.68
C ASP A 330 10.14 7.22 -1.28
N VAL A 331 9.50 6.23 -0.65
CA VAL A 331 9.83 5.75 0.69
C VAL A 331 10.19 4.27 0.68
N VAL A 332 11.30 3.93 1.36
CA VAL A 332 11.74 2.54 1.55
C VAL A 332 11.75 2.17 3.04
N PHE A 333 11.34 0.94 3.33
CA PHE A 333 11.45 0.35 4.67
C PHE A 333 12.68 -0.57 4.73
N ILE A 334 13.64 -0.21 5.57
CA ILE A 334 14.91 -0.93 5.73
C ILE A 334 14.98 -1.52 7.13
N ARG A 335 15.17 -2.85 7.22
CA ARG A 335 15.50 -3.53 8.47
C ARG A 335 17.01 -3.58 8.65
N THR A 336 17.46 -3.16 9.82
CA THR A 336 18.82 -3.29 10.32
C THR A 336 18.79 -3.98 11.67
N VAL A 337 19.95 -4.24 12.28
CA VAL A 337 20.03 -4.77 13.66
C VAL A 337 19.37 -3.87 14.70
N ALA A 338 19.27 -2.56 14.43
CA ALA A 338 18.65 -1.61 15.33
C ALA A 338 17.11 -1.59 15.20
N GLY A 339 16.52 -2.23 14.18
CA GLY A 339 15.08 -2.26 13.94
C GLY A 339 14.72 -1.94 12.49
N VAL A 340 13.45 -1.63 12.26
CA VAL A 340 12.93 -1.20 10.95
C VAL A 340 12.89 0.32 10.88
N PHE A 341 13.46 0.86 9.82
CA PHE A 341 13.53 2.28 9.52
C PHE A 341 12.72 2.57 8.27
N LEU A 342 11.95 3.65 8.32
CA LEU A 342 11.39 4.31 7.16
C LEU A 342 12.43 5.33 6.67
N VAL A 343 12.77 5.32 5.39
CA VAL A 343 13.73 6.24 4.76
C VAL A 343 13.05 6.93 3.58
N TRP A 344 13.05 8.26 3.57
CA TRP A 344 12.60 9.07 2.43
C TRP A 344 13.77 9.21 1.45
N LEU A 345 13.63 8.69 0.24
CA LEU A 345 14.74 8.60 -0.70
C LEU A 345 15.24 9.99 -1.13
N ASP A 346 14.38 10.96 -1.38
CA ASP A 346 14.83 12.29 -1.84
C ASP A 346 15.62 13.06 -0.81
N THR A 347 15.13 13.07 0.43
CA THR A 347 15.72 13.87 1.50
C THR A 347 16.76 13.10 2.30
N LEU A 348 16.83 11.77 2.12
CA LEU A 348 17.62 10.84 2.93
C LEU A 348 17.36 10.94 4.44
N LYS A 349 16.26 11.60 4.83
CA LYS A 349 15.77 11.57 6.20
C LYS A 349 15.30 10.15 6.51
N PHE A 350 15.38 9.78 7.77
CA PHE A 350 14.93 8.48 8.22
C PHE A 350 14.24 8.57 9.58
N LYS A 351 13.46 7.55 9.89
CA LYS A 351 12.77 7.40 11.15
C LYS A 351 12.70 5.93 11.53
N LYS A 352 13.06 5.60 12.78
CA LYS A 352 12.82 4.25 13.32
C LYS A 352 11.32 4.07 13.59
N VAL A 353 10.72 3.08 12.94
CA VAL A 353 9.28 2.79 13.04
C VAL A 353 8.98 1.52 13.84
N SER A 354 9.95 0.61 13.96
CA SER A 354 9.83 -0.58 14.81
C SER A 354 11.18 -1.01 15.35
N GLY A 355 11.21 -1.56 16.57
CA GLY A 355 12.38 -2.22 17.13
C GLY A 355 12.47 -3.72 16.78
N SER A 356 11.43 -4.30 16.18
CA SER A 356 11.37 -5.74 15.91
C SER A 356 12.15 -6.12 14.65
N LEU A 357 12.83 -7.26 14.72
CA LEU A 357 13.57 -7.85 13.59
C LEU A 357 12.80 -8.98 12.89
N LEU A 358 11.61 -9.34 13.39
CA LEU A 358 10.79 -10.45 12.89
C LEU A 358 10.09 -10.15 11.55
N MET A 359 10.07 -8.88 11.14
CA MET A 359 9.37 -8.41 9.94
C MET A 359 10.29 -8.55 8.74
N LYS A 360 9.95 -9.45 7.80
CA LYS A 360 10.70 -9.62 6.54
C LYS A 360 10.12 -8.78 5.41
N THR A 361 8.79 -8.77 5.30
CA THR A 361 8.04 -8.03 4.28
C THR A 361 7.05 -7.12 4.98
N VAL A 362 6.92 -5.90 4.48
CA VAL A 362 5.93 -4.92 4.95
C VAL A 362 5.10 -4.44 3.78
N TYR A 363 3.81 -4.24 4.04
CA TYR A 363 2.85 -3.74 3.06
C TYR A 363 2.54 -2.30 3.44
N SER A 364 3.20 -1.36 2.77
CA SER A 364 3.07 0.06 3.05
C SER A 364 1.64 0.52 2.83
N TYR A 365 1.13 1.35 3.73
CA TYR A 365 -0.22 1.90 3.63
C TYR A 365 -0.17 3.41 3.58
N ALA A 366 -0.55 3.96 2.43
CA ALA A 366 -0.71 5.38 2.21
C ALA A 366 -2.17 5.68 1.91
N SER A 367 -2.68 6.76 2.50
CA SER A 367 -4.04 7.22 2.24
C SER A 367 -4.17 8.68 2.62
N PHE A 368 -4.97 9.41 1.84
CA PHE A 368 -5.49 10.69 2.28
C PHE A 368 -6.56 10.48 3.36
N TYR A 369 -6.90 11.54 4.08
CA TYR A 369 -8.01 11.51 5.02
C TYR A 369 -9.34 11.23 4.30
N VAL A 370 -10.02 10.16 4.69
CA VAL A 370 -11.41 9.88 4.29
C VAL A 370 -12.28 9.92 5.54
N PRO A 371 -13.14 10.93 5.70
CA PRO A 371 -14.08 10.99 6.80
C PRO A 371 -15.30 10.10 6.54
N ASN A 372 -15.45 9.02 7.31
CA ASN A 372 -16.69 8.24 7.32
C ASN A 372 -17.85 8.99 8.00
N GLU A 373 -19.07 8.70 7.53
CA GLU A 373 -20.30 8.85 8.30
C GLU A 373 -20.30 7.84 9.45
N ILE A 374 -20.54 8.33 10.67
CA ILE A 374 -21.15 7.49 11.71
C ILE A 374 -22.50 8.14 11.92
N GLU A 375 -23.50 7.72 11.15
CA GLU A 375 -24.88 7.87 11.61
C GLU A 375 -25.04 6.98 12.84
N GLY A 376 -25.47 7.60 13.94
CA GLY A 376 -25.61 6.94 15.22
C GLY A 376 -26.59 5.78 15.13
N ALA A 377 -26.19 4.64 15.68
CA ALA A 377 -27.12 3.61 16.11
C ALA A 377 -27.92 4.12 17.33
N GLU A 378 -28.83 5.08 17.13
CA GLU A 378 -29.95 5.29 18.03
C GLU A 378 -31.15 4.49 17.50
N LYS A 379 -31.15 3.18 17.77
CA LYS A 379 -32.42 2.45 17.81
C LYS A 379 -33.13 2.86 19.09
N GLY A 380 -33.96 3.91 18.97
CA GLY A 380 -35.04 4.18 19.91
C GLY A 380 -35.97 2.96 19.97
N GLY A 381 -35.74 2.12 20.97
CA GLY A 381 -36.69 1.07 21.36
C GLY A 381 -37.84 1.70 22.12
N GLU A 382 -38.87 2.16 21.41
CA GLU A 382 -40.16 2.42 22.03
C GLU A 382 -40.68 1.12 22.64
N GLN A 383 -40.70 1.07 23.98
CA GLN A 383 -41.53 0.16 24.75
C GLN A 383 -43.00 0.40 24.39
N ARG A 384 -43.55 -0.42 23.49
CA ARG A 384 -45.01 -0.61 23.43
C ARG A 384 -45.40 -1.70 24.41
N SER A 385 -45.84 -1.24 25.58
CA SER A 385 -46.74 -1.96 26.49
C SER A 385 -47.88 -2.59 25.69
N ARG A 386 -47.94 -3.93 25.68
CA ARG A 386 -49.19 -4.65 25.41
C ARG A 386 -50.04 -4.55 26.68
N ARG A 387 -51.17 -3.85 26.57
CA ARG A 387 -52.33 -4.09 27.43
C ARG A 387 -53.28 -5.02 26.70
N ASP A 388 -53.94 -5.81 27.52
CA ASP A 388 -54.91 -6.86 27.24
C ASP A 388 -56.12 -6.38 26.41
N VAL A 389 -56.51 -7.21 25.44
CA VAL A 389 -57.86 -7.67 25.05
C VAL A 389 -57.54 -8.94 24.22
N GLU A 390 -57.89 -10.17 24.55
CA GLU A 390 -59.14 -10.77 25.02
C GLU A 390 -58.83 -12.11 25.71
#